data_AF-A0A183J1B7-F1
#
_entry.id   AF-A0A183J1B7-F1
#
_cell.length_a   1.000
_cell.length_b   1.000
_cell.length_c   1.000
_cell.angle_alpha   90.00
_cell.angle_beta   90.00
_cell.angle_gamma   90.00
#
_symmetry.space_group_name_H-M   'P 1'
#
loop_
_entity.id
_entity.type
_entity.pdbx_description
1 polymer ?
#
loop_
_entity_poly.entity_id
_entity_poly.type
_entity_poly.pdbx_seq_one_letter_code
_entity_poly.pdbx_strand_id
1 'polypeptide(L)'
;LYSSALAISYTHAFNIGLGLLIPHLLTLSSSFLEGAKLRVFTVAASHSQLQKEQRSMAALLSRFRIDYSNVYVIPDLAKRPNKTTVDAFKEFIVPFLKDIDEKEEILDEIYASHLYISDAEFIAMKGKTYRELRIRELLHQHSQDATLIVLTLPIPRKGVLSAGLYLGWLDFVTKDMNCPVLYLRGNQQSVLTFYS
;
A
#
# COMPACT_ATOMS: atom_id res chain seq x y z
N LEU A 1 20.54 -17.89 -5.30
CA LEU A 1 20.10 -16.48 -5.30
C LEU A 1 18.65 -16.47 -4.83
N TYR A 2 18.41 -16.14 -3.56
CA TYR A 2 17.08 -16.25 -2.93
C TYR A 2 16.16 -15.16 -3.46
N SER A 3 15.46 -15.42 -4.56
CA SER A 3 14.41 -14.53 -5.07
C SER A 3 13.23 -14.58 -4.10
N SER A 4 12.85 -13.46 -3.48
CA SER A 4 11.71 -13.40 -2.58
C SER A 4 10.63 -12.50 -3.19
N ALA A 5 9.45 -13.07 -3.42
CA ALA A 5 8.29 -12.31 -3.89
C ALA A 5 7.48 -11.89 -2.66
N LEU A 6 7.25 -10.60 -2.53
CA LEU A 6 6.55 -10.05 -1.38
C LEU A 6 5.16 -9.60 -1.79
N ALA A 7 4.13 -10.21 -1.22
CA ALA A 7 2.77 -9.73 -1.36
C ALA A 7 2.36 -9.06 -0.06
N ILE A 8 2.12 -7.75 -0.10
CA ILE A 8 1.59 -7.03 1.06
C ILE A 8 0.18 -6.52 0.77
N SER A 9 -0.78 -7.10 1.47
CA SER A 9 -2.16 -6.65 1.47
C SER A 9 -2.42 -5.81 2.72
N TYR A 10 -2.36 -4.48 2.59
CA TYR A 10 -2.56 -3.55 3.70
C TYR A 10 -4.02 -3.13 3.91
N THR A 11 -4.97 -3.60 3.11
CA THR A 11 -6.39 -3.26 3.27
C THR A 11 -7.19 -4.42 3.82
N HIS A 12 -8.01 -4.12 4.84
CA HIS A 12 -9.04 -5.01 5.37
C HIS A 12 -9.72 -5.80 4.25
N ALA A 13 -9.53 -7.13 4.26
CA ALA A 13 -10.34 -8.20 3.67
C ALA A 13 -10.74 -8.15 2.17
N PHE A 14 -10.99 -6.98 1.56
CA PHE A 14 -11.82 -6.83 0.37
C PHE A 14 -11.08 -6.93 -0.97
N ASN A 15 -9.75 -6.81 -1.00
CA ASN A 15 -8.95 -6.90 -2.24
C ASN A 15 -7.97 -8.08 -2.26
N ILE A 16 -8.06 -8.99 -1.28
CA ILE A 16 -7.07 -10.05 -1.05
C ILE A 16 -6.99 -11.03 -2.22
N GLY A 17 -8.09 -11.25 -2.96
CA GLY A 17 -8.14 -12.24 -4.05
C GLY A 17 -7.10 -12.01 -5.15
N LEU A 18 -7.20 -10.88 -5.87
CA LEU A 18 -6.24 -10.55 -6.94
C LEU A 18 -4.83 -10.31 -6.37
N GLY A 19 -4.75 -9.69 -5.18
CA GLY A 19 -3.49 -9.38 -4.51
C GLY A 19 -2.67 -10.62 -4.13
N LEU A 20 -3.31 -11.78 -3.91
CA LEU A 20 -2.63 -13.06 -3.68
C LEU A 20 -2.45 -13.88 -4.96
N LEU A 21 -3.42 -13.81 -5.89
CA LEU A 21 -3.39 -14.59 -7.12
C LEU A 21 -2.21 -14.20 -8.02
N ILE A 22 -1.97 -12.90 -8.24
CA ILE A 22 -0.90 -12.45 -9.14
C ILE A 22 0.49 -12.90 -8.65
N PRO A 23 0.89 -12.65 -7.39
CA PRO A 23 2.16 -13.19 -6.86
C PRO A 23 2.24 -14.71 -6.96
N HIS A 24 1.16 -15.44 -6.67
CA HIS A 24 1.15 -16.90 -6.75
C HIS A 24 1.41 -17.39 -8.18
N LEU A 25 0.71 -16.84 -9.17
CA LEU A 25 0.91 -17.20 -10.58
C LEU A 25 2.35 -16.92 -11.03
N LEU A 26 2.95 -15.82 -10.59
CA LEU A 26 4.33 -15.48 -10.94
C LEU A 26 5.35 -16.47 -10.35
N THR A 27 5.00 -17.19 -9.28
CA THR A 27 5.88 -18.19 -8.64
C THR A 27 5.78 -19.60 -9.23
N LEU A 28 4.78 -19.84 -10.10
CA LEU A 28 4.59 -21.14 -10.75
C LEU A 28 5.71 -21.45 -11.75
N SER A 29 5.81 -22.73 -12.13
CA SER A 29 6.78 -23.21 -13.12
C SER A 29 6.66 -22.43 -14.44
N SER A 30 7.78 -22.12 -15.06
CA SER A 30 7.86 -21.36 -16.32
C SER A 30 7.37 -19.91 -16.24
N SER A 31 7.25 -19.34 -15.02
CA SER A 31 6.92 -17.94 -14.79
C SER A 31 8.15 -17.11 -14.37
N PHE A 32 8.02 -15.79 -14.39
CA PHE A 32 9.13 -14.86 -14.13
C PHE A 32 9.79 -15.03 -12.75
N LEU A 33 9.03 -15.43 -11.73
CA LEU A 33 9.52 -15.63 -10.36
C LEU A 33 9.48 -17.11 -9.95
N GLU A 34 9.68 -18.03 -10.90
CA GLU A 34 9.70 -19.46 -10.63
C GLU A 34 10.63 -19.80 -9.46
N GLY A 35 10.09 -20.55 -8.48
CA GLY A 35 10.83 -20.95 -7.28
C GLY A 35 11.04 -19.84 -6.24
N ALA A 36 10.52 -18.63 -6.46
CA ALA A 36 10.59 -17.57 -5.47
C ALA A 36 9.71 -17.86 -4.24
N LYS A 37 10.17 -17.43 -3.08
CA LYS A 37 9.43 -17.60 -1.82
C LYS A 37 8.41 -16.49 -1.64
N LEU A 38 7.12 -16.86 -1.64
CA LEU A 38 6.03 -15.92 -1.38
C LEU A 38 5.93 -15.61 0.12
N ARG A 39 6.18 -14.36 0.51
CA ARG A 39 5.94 -13.84 1.86
C ARG A 39 4.66 -13.01 1.85
N VAL A 40 3.73 -13.32 2.75
CA VAL A 40 2.43 -12.63 2.83
C VAL A 40 2.37 -11.76 4.07
N PHE A 41 2.05 -10.48 3.88
CA PHE A 41 1.88 -9.52 4.97
C PHE A 41 0.42 -9.09 5.06
N THR A 42 -0.15 -9.21 6.26
CA THR A 42 -1.52 -8.79 6.59
C THR A 42 -1.52 -7.87 7.80
N VAL A 43 -2.62 -7.16 8.01
CA VAL A 43 -2.75 -6.14 9.06
C VAL A 43 -3.76 -6.61 10.09
N ALA A 44 -3.45 -6.45 11.38
CA ALA A 44 -4.43 -6.60 12.45
C ALA A 44 -4.90 -5.23 12.94
N ALA A 45 -6.18 -5.10 13.28
CA ALA A 45 -6.71 -3.86 13.86
C ALA A 45 -6.25 -3.66 15.31
N SER A 46 -5.89 -4.73 16.01
CA SER A 46 -5.39 -4.70 17.38
C SER A 46 -4.42 -5.86 17.66
N HIS A 47 -3.57 -5.69 18.69
CA HIS A 47 -2.69 -6.77 19.17
C HIS A 47 -3.43 -8.04 19.55
N SER A 48 -4.65 -7.93 20.11
CA SER A 48 -5.49 -9.07 20.48
C SER A 48 -5.96 -9.90 19.29
N GLN A 49 -5.96 -9.34 18.08
CA GLN A 49 -6.41 -10.02 16.86
C GLN A 49 -5.28 -10.68 16.06
N LEU A 50 -4.01 -10.48 16.44
CA LEU A 50 -2.84 -10.97 15.70
C LEU A 50 -2.93 -12.46 15.35
N GLN A 51 -3.15 -13.31 16.35
CA GLN A 51 -3.23 -14.76 16.15
C GLN A 51 -4.43 -15.16 15.28
N LYS A 52 -5.56 -14.46 15.42
CA LYS A 52 -6.77 -14.72 14.64
C LYS A 52 -6.54 -14.38 13.17
N GLU A 53 -5.98 -13.21 12.87
CA GLU A 53 -5.68 -12.79 11.50
C GLU A 53 -4.64 -13.70 10.84
N GLN A 54 -3.61 -14.11 11.60
CA GLN A 54 -2.60 -15.05 11.10
C GLN A 54 -3.24 -16.39 10.70
N ARG A 55 -4.06 -16.98 11.58
CA ARG A 55 -4.75 -18.24 11.30
C ARG A 55 -5.74 -18.11 10.14
N SER A 56 -6.49 -17.01 10.07
CA SER A 56 -7.43 -16.76 8.98
C SER A 56 -6.72 -16.65 7.63
N MET A 57 -5.60 -15.94 7.58
CA MET A 57 -4.81 -15.80 6.35
C MET A 57 -4.18 -17.14 5.94
N ALA A 58 -3.63 -17.89 6.89
CA ALA A 58 -3.08 -19.23 6.62
C ALA A 58 -4.16 -20.20 6.09
N ALA A 59 -5.36 -20.19 6.69
CA ALA A 59 -6.48 -20.99 6.23
C ALA A 59 -6.95 -20.59 4.82
N LEU A 60 -6.93 -19.29 4.51
CA LEU A 60 -7.27 -18.78 3.18
C LEU A 60 -6.27 -19.26 2.13
N LEU A 61 -4.96 -19.11 2.39
CA LEU A 61 -3.89 -19.56 1.50
C LEU A 61 -3.95 -21.07 1.26
N SER A 62 -4.18 -21.85 2.32
CA SER A 62 -4.34 -23.31 2.22
C SER A 62 -5.53 -23.71 1.35
N ARG A 63 -6.68 -23.04 1.50
CA ARG A 63 -7.86 -23.31 0.66
C ARG A 63 -7.60 -23.02 -0.82
N PHE A 64 -6.81 -22.00 -1.13
CA PHE A 64 -6.42 -21.67 -2.49
C PHE A 64 -5.20 -22.44 -2.99
N ARG A 65 -4.64 -23.36 -2.18
CA ARG A 65 -3.44 -24.14 -2.50
C ARG A 65 -2.28 -23.25 -2.92
N ILE A 66 -2.18 -22.07 -2.29
CA ILE A 66 -1.09 -21.13 -2.52
C ILE A 66 0.03 -21.48 -1.55
N ASP A 67 1.16 -21.91 -2.09
CA ASP A 67 2.36 -22.12 -1.31
C ASP A 67 2.98 -20.79 -0.90
N TYR A 68 3.38 -20.69 0.37
CA TYR A 68 3.98 -19.49 0.94
C TYR A 68 5.05 -19.88 1.95
N SER A 69 6.05 -19.01 2.16
CA SER A 69 7.08 -19.25 3.16
C SER A 69 6.61 -18.81 4.56
N ASN A 70 6.00 -17.63 4.65
CA ASN A 70 5.59 -17.04 5.93
C ASN A 70 4.39 -16.11 5.76
N VAL A 71 3.56 -16.04 6.80
CA VAL A 71 2.55 -14.99 6.99
C VAL A 71 2.97 -14.10 8.15
N TYR A 72 3.14 -12.80 7.88
CA TYR A 72 3.44 -11.78 8.87
C TYR A 72 2.19 -10.94 9.14
N VAL A 73 1.88 -10.72 10.41
CA VAL A 73 0.77 -9.86 10.82
C VAL A 73 1.31 -8.58 11.44
N ILE A 74 0.98 -7.44 10.87
CA ILE A 74 1.44 -6.12 11.28
C ILE A 74 0.40 -5.53 12.26
N PRO A 75 0.74 -5.34 13.55
CA PRO A 75 -0.18 -4.79 14.55
C PRO A 75 -0.31 -3.26 14.51
N ASP A 76 0.67 -2.57 13.93
CA ASP A 76 0.96 -1.18 14.24
C ASP A 76 0.86 -0.26 13.01
N LEU A 77 0.04 -0.63 12.03
CA LEU A 77 -0.21 0.22 10.87
C LEU A 77 -0.92 1.53 11.24
N ALA A 78 -1.67 1.55 12.35
CA ALA A 78 -2.29 2.76 12.89
C ALA A 78 -1.32 3.60 13.75
N LYS A 79 -0.10 3.13 14.00
CA LYS A 79 0.90 3.88 14.76
C LYS A 79 1.34 5.10 13.96
N ARG A 80 1.64 6.19 14.67
CA ARG A 80 2.21 7.39 14.08
C ARG A 80 3.56 7.04 13.41
N PRO A 81 3.79 7.44 12.15
CA PRO A 81 5.08 7.28 11.49
C PRO A 81 6.16 8.12 12.19
N ASN A 82 7.43 7.78 11.94
CA ASN A 82 8.58 8.50 12.48
C ASN A 82 8.57 9.96 12.01
N LYS A 83 9.04 10.86 12.88
CA LYS A 83 9.10 12.29 12.58
C LYS A 83 9.93 12.56 11.32
N THR A 84 11.05 11.86 11.16
CA THR A 84 11.92 11.95 9.97
C THR A 84 11.17 11.62 8.68
N THR A 85 10.35 10.57 8.68
CA THR A 85 9.52 10.18 7.53
C THR A 85 8.47 11.25 7.21
N VAL A 86 7.85 11.82 8.24
CA VAL A 86 6.84 12.89 8.07
C VAL A 86 7.47 14.15 7.52
N ASP A 87 8.62 14.57 8.06
CA ASP A 87 9.31 15.78 7.63
C ASP A 87 9.82 15.60 6.18
N ALA A 88 10.40 14.45 5.84
CA ALA A 88 10.81 14.13 4.47
C ALA A 88 9.62 14.12 3.49
N PHE A 89 8.44 13.65 3.90
CA PHE A 89 7.26 13.71 3.04
C PHE A 89 6.78 15.15 2.83
N LYS A 90 6.80 15.97 3.88
CA LYS A 90 6.44 17.39 3.76
C LYS A 90 7.36 18.12 2.79
N GLU A 91 8.66 17.89 2.89
CA GLU A 91 9.65 18.42 1.94
C GLU A 91 9.39 17.92 0.52
N PHE A 92 9.04 16.65 0.36
CA PHE A 92 8.75 16.05 -0.93
C PHE A 92 7.55 16.68 -1.64
N ILE A 93 6.51 17.07 -0.90
CA ILE A 93 5.28 17.65 -1.49
C ILE A 93 5.33 19.17 -1.67
N VAL A 94 6.40 19.85 -1.21
CA VAL A 94 6.55 21.32 -1.35
C VAL A 94 6.23 21.84 -2.75
N PRO A 95 6.68 21.20 -3.86
CA PRO A 95 6.38 21.69 -5.21
C PRO A 95 4.89 21.68 -5.57
N PHE A 96 4.07 20.92 -4.83
CA PHE A 96 2.63 20.81 -5.02
C PHE A 96 1.83 21.60 -3.99
N LEU A 97 2.49 22.26 -3.03
CA LEU A 97 1.86 23.20 -2.11
C LEU A 97 1.76 24.57 -2.79
N LYS A 98 0.58 25.19 -2.73
CA LYS A 98 0.33 26.54 -3.24
C LYS A 98 -0.02 27.46 -2.07
N ASP A 99 0.57 28.64 -2.09
CA ASP A 99 0.47 29.60 -0.99
C ASP A 99 -0.88 30.33 -1.00
N ILE A 100 -1.41 30.63 0.19
CA ILE A 100 -2.71 31.29 0.37
C ILE A 100 -2.62 32.80 0.04
N ASP A 101 -1.40 33.33 -0.08
CA ASP A 101 -1.12 34.74 -0.38
C ASP A 101 -1.40 35.13 -1.85
N GLU A 102 -1.74 34.17 -2.72
CA GLU A 102 -2.25 34.46 -4.06
C GLU A 102 -3.68 35.05 -3.99
N LYS A 103 -4.12 35.76 -5.04
CA LYS A 103 -5.50 36.28 -5.06
C LYS A 103 -6.50 35.13 -5.04
N GLU A 104 -7.58 35.26 -4.28
CA GLU A 104 -8.62 34.23 -4.09
C GLU A 104 -9.17 33.68 -5.42
N GLU A 105 -9.41 34.56 -6.40
CA GLU A 105 -9.84 34.16 -7.77
C GLU A 105 -8.81 33.25 -8.48
N ILE A 106 -7.51 33.45 -8.24
CA ILE A 106 -6.43 32.65 -8.84
C ILE A 106 -6.32 31.31 -8.10
N LEU A 107 -6.50 31.31 -6.78
CA LEU A 107 -6.50 30.09 -5.96
C LEU A 107 -7.61 29.12 -6.37
N ASP A 108 -8.81 29.63 -6.67
CA ASP A 108 -9.94 28.80 -7.11
C ASP A 108 -9.65 28.10 -8.44
N GLU A 109 -9.07 28.80 -9.42
CA GLU A 109 -8.65 28.20 -10.70
C GLU A 109 -7.53 27.17 -10.50
N ILE A 110 -6.58 27.46 -9.62
CA ILE A 110 -5.47 26.57 -9.28
C ILE A 110 -5.97 25.28 -8.61
N TYR A 111 -6.88 25.37 -7.65
CA TYR A 111 -7.42 24.18 -6.98
C TYR A 111 -8.39 23.41 -7.88
N ALA A 112 -9.08 24.09 -8.81
CA ALA A 112 -9.86 23.43 -9.86
C ALA A 112 -9.00 22.57 -10.79
N SER A 113 -7.70 22.86 -10.94
CA SER A 113 -6.77 22.00 -11.69
C SER A 113 -6.52 20.64 -11.04
N HIS A 114 -6.91 20.46 -9.77
CA HIS A 114 -6.63 19.29 -8.93
C HIS A 114 -5.15 18.94 -8.74
N LEU A 115 -4.20 19.72 -9.28
CA LEU A 115 -2.78 19.41 -9.19
C LEU A 115 -2.20 19.78 -7.83
N TYR A 116 -2.68 20.87 -7.23
CA TYR A 116 -2.13 21.44 -6.02
C TYR A 116 -2.87 20.99 -4.77
N ILE A 117 -2.12 20.94 -3.68
CA ILE A 117 -2.56 20.48 -2.37
C ILE A 117 -2.89 21.71 -1.53
N SER A 118 -4.12 21.77 -1.03
CA SER A 118 -4.51 22.81 -0.07
C SER A 118 -4.17 22.41 1.36
N ASP A 119 -3.95 23.38 2.25
CA ASP A 119 -3.70 23.11 3.66
C ASP A 119 -4.89 22.40 4.33
N ALA A 120 -6.11 22.80 3.99
CA ALA A 120 -7.33 22.18 4.50
C ALA A 120 -7.42 20.70 4.13
N GLU A 121 -7.09 20.36 2.87
CA GLU A 121 -7.01 18.99 2.39
C GLU A 121 -5.93 18.20 3.15
N PHE A 122 -4.73 18.77 3.27
CA PHE A 122 -3.61 18.11 3.93
C PHE A 122 -3.92 17.78 5.40
N ILE A 123 -4.58 18.71 6.11
CA ILE A 123 -5.06 18.50 7.49
C ILE A 123 -6.14 17.41 7.54
N ALA A 124 -7.14 17.47 6.65
CA ALA A 124 -8.24 16.50 6.59
C ALA A 124 -7.74 15.08 6.30
N MET A 125 -6.69 14.95 5.47
CA MET A 125 -6.14 13.67 5.02
C MET A 125 -4.95 13.18 5.86
N LYS A 126 -4.65 13.83 6.99
CA LYS A 126 -3.55 13.47 7.89
C LYS A 126 -3.54 11.99 8.30
N GLY A 127 -4.70 11.44 8.64
CA GLY A 127 -4.82 10.03 9.05
C GLY A 127 -4.43 9.04 7.94
N LYS A 128 -4.85 9.31 6.70
CA LYS A 128 -4.47 8.48 5.54
C LYS A 128 -3.00 8.68 5.18
N THR A 129 -2.55 9.93 5.15
CA THR A 129 -1.14 10.27 4.93
C THR A 129 -0.25 9.48 5.90
N TYR A 130 -0.55 9.51 7.20
CA TYR A 130 0.23 8.78 8.20
C TYR A 130 0.23 7.27 7.97
N ARG A 131 -0.88 6.70 7.50
CA ARG A 131 -0.95 5.28 7.13
C ARG A 131 -0.02 4.97 5.97
N GLU A 132 -0.03 5.76 4.89
CA GLU A 132 0.85 5.57 3.74
C GLU A 132 2.32 5.72 4.14
N LEU A 133 2.66 6.72 4.96
CA LEU A 133 4.02 6.88 5.49
C LEU A 133 4.45 5.70 6.37
N ARG A 134 3.54 5.14 7.17
CA ARG A 134 3.82 3.92 7.95
C ARG A 134 4.05 2.71 7.05
N ILE A 135 3.33 2.60 5.93
CA ILE A 135 3.58 1.58 4.90
C ILE A 135 5.00 1.71 4.37
N ARG A 136 5.45 2.91 3.99
CA ARG A 136 6.83 3.16 3.53
C ARG A 136 7.85 2.59 4.50
N GLU A 137 7.72 2.89 5.79
CA GLU A 137 8.65 2.40 6.83
C GLU A 137 8.68 0.87 6.89
N LEU A 138 7.52 0.24 6.82
CA LEU A 138 7.40 -1.22 6.84
C LEU A 138 8.00 -1.86 5.59
N LEU A 139 7.89 -1.22 4.43
CA LEU A 139 8.56 -1.64 3.20
C LEU A 139 10.07 -1.59 3.34
N HIS A 140 10.59 -0.48 3.85
CA HIS A 140 12.03 -0.32 4.04
C HIS A 140 12.57 -1.31 5.08
N GLN A 141 11.77 -1.65 6.10
CA GLN A 141 12.17 -2.55 7.16
C GLN A 141 12.16 -4.03 6.75
N HIS A 142 11.21 -4.45 5.91
CA HIS A 142 10.95 -5.88 5.67
C HIS A 142 11.17 -6.35 4.23
N SER A 143 11.36 -5.41 3.30
CA SER A 143 11.12 -5.66 1.87
C SER A 143 12.21 -5.12 0.95
N GLN A 144 13.28 -4.55 1.50
CA GLN A 144 14.37 -3.97 0.69
C GLN A 144 15.14 -4.98 -0.17
N ASP A 145 15.06 -6.25 0.20
CA ASP A 145 15.68 -7.39 -0.48
C ASP A 145 14.70 -8.20 -1.34
N ALA A 146 13.46 -7.72 -1.47
CA ALA A 146 12.46 -8.39 -2.29
C ALA A 146 12.77 -8.26 -3.77
N THR A 147 12.40 -9.26 -4.57
CA THR A 147 12.49 -9.21 -6.05
C THR A 147 11.32 -8.44 -6.66
N LEU A 148 10.15 -8.52 -6.02
CA LEU A 148 8.92 -7.85 -6.41
C LEU A 148 8.10 -7.58 -5.16
N ILE A 149 7.50 -6.39 -5.07
CA ILE A 149 6.52 -6.06 -4.03
C ILE A 149 5.18 -5.83 -4.69
N VAL A 150 4.16 -6.54 -4.24
CA VAL A 150 2.77 -6.31 -4.64
C VAL A 150 2.06 -5.59 -3.50
N LEU A 151 1.56 -4.39 -3.79
CA LEU A 151 0.85 -3.52 -2.84
C LEU A 151 -0.60 -3.35 -3.24
N THR A 152 -1.47 -3.25 -2.24
CA THR A 152 -2.83 -2.77 -2.54
C THR A 152 -2.81 -1.28 -2.84
N LEU A 153 -3.39 -0.89 -3.97
CA LEU A 153 -3.55 0.51 -4.35
C LEU A 153 -4.51 1.22 -3.36
N PRO A 154 -4.08 2.29 -2.66
CA PRO A 154 -4.97 3.10 -1.84
C PRO A 154 -5.91 3.90 -2.73
N ILE A 155 -7.20 3.99 -2.39
CA ILE A 155 -8.20 4.61 -3.28
C ILE A 155 -8.96 5.69 -2.54
N PRO A 156 -8.72 6.97 -2.88
CA PRO A 156 -9.51 8.06 -2.36
C PRO A 156 -10.91 8.06 -2.99
N ARG A 157 -11.87 8.65 -2.29
CA ARG A 157 -13.17 8.98 -2.90
C ARG A 157 -12.95 10.15 -3.86
N LYS A 158 -13.62 10.14 -5.01
CA LYS A 158 -13.56 11.24 -5.98
C LYS A 158 -13.96 12.56 -5.32
N GLY A 159 -13.24 13.63 -5.64
CA GLY A 159 -13.53 14.98 -5.14
C GLY A 159 -13.07 15.26 -3.70
N VAL A 160 -12.44 14.30 -3.03
CA VAL A 160 -11.94 14.48 -1.64
C VAL A 160 -10.44 14.77 -1.60
N LEU A 161 -9.71 14.45 -2.67
CA LEU A 161 -8.25 14.48 -2.72
C LEU A 161 -7.79 15.06 -4.05
N SER A 162 -6.81 15.95 -4.02
CA SER A 162 -6.05 16.44 -5.16
C SER A 162 -5.22 15.31 -5.77
N ALA A 163 -4.97 15.42 -7.07
CA ALA A 163 -4.05 14.54 -7.77
C ALA A 163 -2.62 14.66 -7.20
N GLY A 164 -2.21 15.87 -6.80
CA GLY A 164 -0.90 16.13 -6.19
C GLY A 164 -0.69 15.32 -4.91
N LEU A 165 -1.63 15.35 -3.97
CA LEU A 165 -1.49 14.60 -2.72
C LEU A 165 -1.58 13.09 -2.96
N TYR A 166 -2.47 12.65 -3.85
CA TYR A 166 -2.62 11.23 -4.19
C TYR A 166 -1.36 10.64 -4.80
N LEU A 167 -0.85 11.27 -5.87
CA LEU A 167 0.37 10.82 -6.55
C LEU A 167 1.58 10.98 -5.64
N GLY A 168 1.60 12.03 -4.81
CA GLY A 168 2.60 12.22 -3.78
C GLY A 168 2.70 11.05 -2.82
N TRP A 169 1.56 10.46 -2.38
CA TRP A 169 1.58 9.24 -1.58
C TRP A 169 2.17 8.04 -2.32
N LEU A 170 1.70 7.77 -3.55
CA LEU A 170 2.14 6.60 -4.31
C LEU A 170 3.64 6.63 -4.62
N ASP A 171 4.13 7.80 -5.05
CA ASP A 171 5.55 7.99 -5.36
C ASP A 171 6.38 7.91 -4.07
N PHE A 172 6.02 8.68 -3.05
CA PHE A 172 6.80 8.70 -1.81
C PHE A 172 6.81 7.34 -1.09
N VAL A 173 5.75 6.55 -1.15
CA VAL A 173 5.76 5.20 -0.53
C VAL A 173 6.78 4.28 -1.18
N THR A 174 7.02 4.42 -2.48
CA THR A 174 7.86 3.51 -3.28
C THR A 174 9.24 4.06 -3.61
N LYS A 175 9.49 5.35 -3.35
CA LYS A 175 10.78 6.00 -3.50
C LYS A 175 11.89 5.21 -2.78
N ASP A 176 13.07 5.07 -3.37
CA ASP A 176 14.23 4.39 -2.77
C ASP A 176 14.02 2.89 -2.44
N MET A 177 13.03 2.24 -3.05
CA MET A 177 12.93 0.78 -3.04
C MET A 177 13.83 0.17 -4.11
N ASN A 178 14.59 -0.85 -3.74
CA ASN A 178 15.54 -1.51 -4.66
C ASN A 178 14.86 -2.44 -5.70
N CYS A 179 13.53 -2.60 -5.63
CA CYS A 179 12.80 -3.53 -6.45
C CYS A 179 11.50 -2.93 -7.01
N PRO A 180 10.97 -3.51 -8.10
CA PRO A 180 9.69 -3.09 -8.65
C PRO A 180 8.57 -3.22 -7.63
N VAL A 181 7.75 -2.16 -7.55
CA VAL A 181 6.52 -2.16 -6.75
C VAL A 181 5.32 -2.13 -7.68
N LEU A 182 4.45 -3.13 -7.55
CA LEU A 182 3.22 -3.27 -8.31
C LEU A 182 2.03 -2.90 -7.42
N TYR A 183 1.41 -1.75 -7.69
CA TYR A 183 0.11 -1.41 -7.11
C TYR A 183 -1.01 -2.18 -7.80
N LEU A 184 -1.79 -2.94 -7.03
CA LEU A 184 -2.93 -3.71 -7.49
C LEU A 184 -4.24 -3.28 -6.83
N ARG A 185 -5.30 -3.34 -7.63
CA ARG A 185 -6.68 -3.17 -7.17
C ARG A 185 -7.56 -4.20 -7.86
N GLY A 186 -8.33 -4.97 -7.08
CA GLY A 186 -9.41 -5.78 -7.61
C GLY A 186 -10.64 -4.94 -7.96
N ASN A 187 -11.44 -5.39 -8.92
CA ASN A 187 -12.73 -4.80 -9.26
C ASN A 187 -13.86 -5.21 -8.27
N GLN A 188 -13.51 -5.83 -7.13
CA GLN A 188 -14.44 -6.33 -6.10
C GLN A 188 -15.43 -7.40 -6.59
N GLN A 189 -15.21 -7.96 -7.79
CA GLN A 189 -15.90 -9.15 -8.25
C GLN A 189 -15.14 -10.40 -7.79
N SER A 190 -15.86 -11.45 -7.40
CA SER A 190 -15.21 -12.67 -6.92
C SER A 190 -14.45 -13.35 -8.05
N VAL A 191 -13.11 -13.35 -7.95
CA VAL A 191 -12.20 -14.06 -8.88
C VAL A 191 -11.89 -15.47 -8.37
N LEU A 192 -12.22 -15.74 -7.10
CA LEU A 192 -11.95 -17.00 -6.43
C LEU A 192 -13.29 -17.68 -6.12
N THR A 193 -13.74 -18.55 -7.01
CA THR A 193 -14.97 -19.34 -6.84
C THR A 193 -14.64 -20.66 -6.17
N PHE A 194 -15.39 -20.98 -5.11
CA PHE A 194 -15.29 -22.27 -4.44
C PHE A 194 -16.01 -23.32 -5.29
N TYR A 195 -15.31 -24.39 -5.66
CA TYR A 195 -15.96 -25.62 -6.08
C TYR A 195 -16.33 -26.38 -4.80
N SER A 196 -17.63 -26.56 -4.60
CA SER A 196 -18.20 -27.38 -3.51
C SER A 196 -18.11 -28.85 -3.87
#